data_AF-A0A806T5E3-F1
#
_entry.id   AF-A0A806T5E3-F1
#
_cell.length_a   1.000
_cell.length_b   1.000
_cell.length_c   1.000
_cell.angle_alpha   90.00
_cell.angle_beta   90.00
_cell.angle_gamma   90.00
#
_symmetry.space_group_name_H-M   'P 1'
#
loop_
_entity.id
_entity.type
_entity.pdbx_description
1 polymer ?
#
loop_
_entity_poly.entity_id
_entity_poly.type
_entity_poly.pdbx_seq_one_letter_code
_entity_poly.pdbx_strand_id
1 'polypeptide(L)'
;MTDYIKNILQIKDPNLHFTDVVFENNDGWETQVFIGTVSLKLDRCPHCGFADTFIKNGHSYQTIKYLSINESCPTMLRIGKQRLRCKNCQDSFMAKTNVVDKYCSIAKAVKHKALTMLESNVSQKDVSKFTGVSPSTIGRLLDSDQALLRFNSRTLPTNIAIDEFRGPQGKYCFIIVDNDTSQIYQILPDRLKSSITHYFDRFSLKERKRVKSVSTDLNSYYQGLVRRYFPNAKLVVDRFHIVSMLTRAFNQVRVAVMKQFDPNTREYRALKNSWRLYLLKSTSLNYTKEYYDRHLRQKVTMAERVGIGLDLDPQLAAGYELLQGAMTALEEHDVDQLMDLLFTKWDVPAPFQTVLKTLRKNSEGVYNATVLPYSNGRVEGINRMIKLIQRTAYGFTNFGHFIARIRLHQMGTEAEKRRRQVQAPAAA
;
A
#
# COMPACT_ATOMS: atom_id res chain seq x y z
N MET A 1 -29.68 2.07 -36.17
CA MET A 1 -29.86 2.51 -34.77
C MET A 1 -29.16 1.58 -33.78
N THR A 2 -29.48 0.28 -33.77
CA THR A 2 -28.89 -0.69 -32.84
C THR A 2 -27.35 -0.71 -32.84
N ASP A 3 -26.70 -0.77 -34.00
CA ASP A 3 -25.23 -0.88 -34.07
C ASP A 3 -24.53 0.39 -33.58
N TYR A 4 -25.13 1.56 -33.82
CA TYR A 4 -24.64 2.83 -33.30
C TYR A 4 -24.70 2.88 -31.77
N ILE A 5 -25.83 2.48 -31.18
CA ILE A 5 -26.00 2.41 -29.72
C ILE A 5 -25.03 1.38 -29.10
N LYS A 6 -24.89 0.21 -29.73
CA LYS A 6 -23.91 -0.81 -29.30
C LYS A 6 -22.48 -0.27 -29.32
N ASN A 7 -22.10 0.48 -30.35
CA ASN A 7 -20.78 1.07 -30.45
C ASN A 7 -20.54 2.14 -29.37
N ILE A 8 -21.50 3.04 -29.13
CA ILE A 8 -21.41 4.06 -28.06
C ILE A 8 -21.28 3.39 -26.69
N LEU A 9 -22.12 2.40 -26.41
CA LEU A 9 -22.13 1.69 -25.12
C LEU A 9 -21.02 0.64 -25.02
N GLN A 10 -20.25 0.42 -26.08
CA GLN A 10 -19.21 -0.61 -26.21
C GLN A 10 -19.72 -2.05 -25.92
N ILE A 11 -20.97 -2.33 -26.31
CA ILE A 11 -21.61 -3.64 -26.11
C ILE A 11 -21.39 -4.52 -27.33
N LYS A 12 -20.72 -5.66 -27.14
CA LYS A 12 -20.39 -6.62 -28.21
C LYS A 12 -21.39 -7.80 -28.34
N ASP A 13 -22.54 -7.74 -27.68
CA ASP A 13 -23.52 -8.83 -27.71
C ASP A 13 -24.28 -8.84 -29.05
N PRO A 14 -24.15 -9.89 -29.88
CA PRO A 14 -24.79 -9.94 -31.19
C PRO A 14 -26.32 -10.06 -31.07
N ASN A 15 -26.83 -10.69 -30.01
CA ASN A 15 -28.25 -11.03 -29.87
C ASN A 15 -29.10 -9.93 -29.22
N LEU A 16 -28.46 -8.86 -28.74
CA LEU A 16 -29.13 -7.70 -28.16
C LEU A 16 -29.51 -6.70 -29.26
N HIS A 17 -30.76 -6.27 -29.33
CA HIS A 17 -31.22 -5.28 -30.29
C HIS A 17 -31.87 -4.09 -29.57
N PHE A 18 -31.29 -2.90 -29.72
CA PHE A 18 -31.85 -1.66 -29.15
C PHE A 18 -32.91 -1.09 -30.08
N THR A 19 -34.07 -0.77 -29.51
CA THR A 19 -35.24 -0.26 -30.22
C THR A 19 -35.45 1.23 -30.00
N ASP A 20 -35.13 1.74 -28.81
CA ASP A 20 -35.43 3.13 -28.46
C ASP A 20 -34.53 3.68 -27.33
N VAL A 21 -34.52 5.00 -27.16
CA VAL A 21 -33.84 5.71 -26.07
C VAL A 21 -34.76 6.80 -25.53
N VAL A 22 -35.07 6.72 -24.24
CA VAL A 22 -35.97 7.67 -23.56
C VAL A 22 -35.27 8.30 -22.36
N PHE A 23 -35.68 9.51 -22.00
CA PHE A 23 -35.30 10.17 -20.75
C PHE A 23 -36.47 10.07 -19.78
N GLU A 24 -36.21 9.49 -18.61
CA GLU A 24 -37.21 9.28 -17.56
C GLU A 24 -36.73 9.93 -16.26
N ASN A 25 -37.63 10.54 -15.49
CA ASN A 25 -37.31 11.04 -14.17
C ASN A 25 -37.42 9.89 -13.16
N ASN A 26 -36.28 9.42 -12.65
CA ASN A 26 -36.21 8.37 -11.63
C ASN A 26 -35.60 8.96 -10.36
N ASP A 27 -36.32 8.88 -9.25
CA ASP A 27 -35.88 9.38 -7.92
C ASP A 27 -35.42 10.86 -7.92
N GLY A 28 -36.04 11.69 -8.77
CA GLY A 28 -35.71 13.12 -8.90
C GLY A 28 -34.55 13.44 -9.86
N TRP A 29 -34.00 12.44 -10.54
CA TRP A 29 -32.93 12.59 -11.53
C TRP A 29 -33.40 12.21 -12.93
N GLU A 30 -33.10 13.08 -13.90
CA GLU A 30 -33.25 12.73 -15.31
C GLU A 30 -32.28 11.59 -15.66
N THR A 31 -32.84 10.47 -16.09
CA THR A 31 -32.14 9.20 -16.34
C THR A 31 -32.32 8.81 -17.81
N GLN A 32 -31.22 8.53 -18.49
CA GLN A 32 -31.25 8.04 -19.86
C GLN A 32 -31.46 6.51 -19.88
N VAL A 33 -32.53 6.05 -20.51
CA VAL A 33 -32.92 4.64 -20.55
C VAL A 33 -32.87 4.13 -22.00
N PHE A 34 -31.96 3.20 -22.26
CA PHE A 34 -31.87 2.50 -23.55
C PHE A 34 -32.75 1.25 -23.51
N ILE A 35 -33.73 1.18 -24.39
CA ILE A 35 -34.68 0.08 -24.48
C ILE A 35 -34.22 -0.89 -25.56
N GLY A 36 -34.17 -2.18 -25.22
CA GLY A 36 -33.79 -3.21 -26.18
C GLY A 36 -34.38 -4.58 -25.86
N THR A 37 -34.26 -5.50 -26.80
CA THR A 37 -34.68 -6.90 -26.66
C THR A 37 -33.54 -7.84 -26.96
N VAL A 38 -33.45 -8.96 -26.24
CA VAL A 38 -32.48 -10.01 -26.54
C VAL A 38 -33.22 -11.18 -27.14
N SER A 39 -32.88 -11.51 -28.37
CA SER A 39 -33.48 -12.63 -29.08
C SER A 39 -32.71 -13.92 -28.77
N LEU A 40 -33.45 -15.03 -28.65
CA LEU A 40 -32.87 -16.35 -28.47
C LEU A 40 -33.16 -17.19 -29.71
N LYS A 41 -32.11 -17.63 -30.41
CA LYS A 41 -32.20 -18.60 -31.50
C LYS A 41 -31.70 -19.95 -31.00
N LEU A 42 -32.59 -20.93 -30.96
CA LEU A 42 -32.28 -22.31 -30.61
C LEU A 42 -32.90 -23.21 -31.67
N ASP A 43 -32.09 -24.06 -32.28
CA ASP A 43 -32.55 -25.01 -33.31
C ASP A 43 -33.09 -26.30 -32.66
N ARG A 44 -32.63 -26.62 -31.44
CA ARG A 44 -33.04 -27.81 -30.68
C ARG A 44 -33.23 -27.51 -29.21
N CYS A 45 -34.16 -28.21 -28.58
CA CYS A 45 -34.40 -28.10 -27.14
C CYS A 45 -33.18 -28.59 -26.34
N PRO A 46 -32.59 -27.77 -25.46
CA PRO A 46 -31.47 -28.19 -24.60
C PRO A 46 -31.80 -29.35 -23.64
N HIS A 47 -33.09 -29.56 -23.34
CA HIS A 47 -33.55 -30.58 -22.40
C HIS A 47 -33.94 -31.89 -23.09
N CYS A 48 -34.74 -31.84 -24.17
CA CYS A 48 -35.25 -33.04 -24.84
C CYS A 48 -34.69 -33.28 -26.25
N GLY A 49 -33.84 -32.39 -26.78
CA GLY A 49 -33.14 -32.58 -28.07
C GLY A 49 -33.99 -32.40 -29.34
N PHE A 50 -35.32 -32.29 -29.24
CA PHE A 50 -36.22 -32.13 -30.39
C PHE A 50 -36.05 -30.75 -31.07
N ALA A 51 -36.09 -30.75 -32.41
CA ALA A 51 -36.05 -29.56 -33.24
C ALA A 51 -37.44 -28.93 -33.43
N ASP A 52 -37.50 -27.65 -33.81
CA ASP A 52 -38.67 -26.91 -34.32
C ASP A 52 -39.96 -26.91 -33.49
N THR A 53 -39.82 -27.06 -32.17
CA THR A 53 -40.94 -27.12 -31.23
C THR A 53 -40.89 -25.99 -30.21
N PHE A 54 -40.63 -24.75 -30.62
CA PHE A 54 -40.62 -23.59 -29.71
C PHE A 54 -41.81 -22.65 -29.93
N ILE A 55 -42.48 -22.29 -28.83
CA ILE A 55 -43.50 -21.24 -28.78
C ILE A 55 -42.87 -19.98 -28.16
N LYS A 56 -43.10 -18.81 -28.78
CA LYS A 56 -42.72 -17.51 -28.21
C LYS A 56 -43.59 -17.23 -26.98
N ASN A 57 -42.98 -17.21 -25.80
CA ASN A 57 -43.66 -17.03 -24.51
C ASN A 57 -43.41 -15.61 -23.94
N GLY A 58 -43.55 -14.59 -24.79
CA GLY A 58 -43.34 -13.20 -24.43
C GLY A 58 -41.88 -12.84 -24.06
N HIS A 59 -41.74 -11.74 -23.33
CA HIS A 59 -40.46 -11.20 -22.87
C HIS A 59 -40.50 -11.00 -21.35
N SER A 60 -39.36 -11.25 -20.69
CA SER A 60 -39.13 -10.80 -19.32
C SER A 60 -38.29 -9.53 -19.34
N TYR A 61 -38.84 -8.43 -18.82
CA TYR A 61 -38.15 -7.15 -18.78
C TYR A 61 -37.28 -7.04 -17.54
N GLN A 62 -36.08 -6.52 -17.72
CA GLN A 62 -35.17 -6.21 -16.64
C GLN A 62 -34.52 -4.85 -16.88
N THR A 63 -34.56 -3.99 -15.87
CA THR A 63 -33.81 -2.73 -15.85
C THR A 63 -32.43 -2.99 -15.27
N ILE A 64 -31.38 -2.63 -16.01
CA ILE A 64 -29.99 -2.89 -15.69
C ILE A 64 -29.26 -1.55 -15.57
N LYS A 65 -28.59 -1.30 -14.44
CA LYS A 65 -27.72 -0.14 -14.28
C LYS A 65 -26.48 -0.28 -15.18
N TYR A 66 -26.16 0.76 -15.95
CA TYR A 66 -25.02 0.80 -16.86
C TYR A 66 -24.06 1.95 -16.55
N LEU A 67 -22.96 2.03 -17.31
CA LEU A 67 -22.03 3.15 -17.24
C LEU A 67 -22.73 4.42 -17.73
N SER A 68 -22.73 5.47 -16.90
CA SER A 68 -23.26 6.77 -17.29
C SER A 68 -22.45 7.35 -18.44
N ILE A 69 -23.13 7.77 -19.52
CA ILE A 69 -22.51 8.50 -20.63
C ILE A 69 -22.20 9.94 -20.20
N ASN A 70 -23.09 10.54 -19.40
CA ASN A 70 -22.93 11.84 -18.79
C ASN A 70 -23.00 11.67 -17.26
N GLU A 71 -22.04 12.23 -16.51
CA GLU A 71 -22.02 12.08 -15.05
C GLU A 71 -23.25 12.67 -14.35
N SER A 72 -23.87 13.69 -14.95
CA SER A 72 -25.10 14.32 -14.41
C SER A 72 -26.37 13.53 -14.72
N CYS A 73 -26.32 12.56 -15.64
CA CYS A 73 -27.49 11.81 -16.11
C CYS A 73 -27.20 10.30 -16.06
N PRO A 74 -27.72 9.56 -15.05
CA PRO A 74 -27.53 8.12 -14.95
C PRO A 74 -28.03 7.39 -16.19
N THR A 75 -27.34 6.30 -16.57
CA THR A 75 -27.72 5.48 -17.73
C THR A 75 -28.21 4.10 -17.29
N MET A 76 -29.37 3.68 -17.81
CA MET A 76 -29.95 2.36 -17.58
C MET A 76 -30.29 1.65 -18.90
N LEU A 77 -30.27 0.31 -18.89
CA LEU A 77 -30.73 -0.51 -20.00
C LEU A 77 -32.02 -1.24 -19.58
N ARG A 78 -33.13 -0.99 -20.26
CA ARG A 78 -34.37 -1.76 -20.10
C ARG A 78 -34.40 -2.85 -21.16
N ILE A 79 -34.02 -4.06 -20.77
CA ILE A 79 -33.84 -5.18 -21.68
C ILE A 79 -34.98 -6.19 -21.54
N GLY A 80 -35.72 -6.41 -22.62
CA GLY A 80 -36.69 -7.51 -22.76
C GLY A 80 -36.01 -8.81 -23.21
N LYS A 81 -35.84 -9.76 -22.30
CA LYS A 81 -35.26 -11.08 -22.60
C LYS A 81 -36.35 -12.00 -23.15
N GLN A 82 -36.18 -12.46 -24.39
CA GLN A 82 -37.14 -13.35 -25.03
C GLN A 82 -37.25 -14.67 -24.26
N ARG A 83 -38.48 -15.13 -24.03
CA ARG A 83 -38.76 -16.45 -23.45
C ARG A 83 -39.32 -17.37 -24.52
N LEU A 84 -38.81 -18.59 -24.57
CA LEU A 84 -39.29 -19.66 -25.45
C LEU A 84 -39.79 -20.81 -24.58
N ARG A 85 -40.87 -21.48 -25.00
CA ARG A 85 -41.37 -22.69 -24.36
C ARG A 85 -41.33 -23.85 -25.34
N CYS A 86 -40.77 -24.99 -24.94
CA CYS A 86 -40.76 -26.19 -25.78
C CYS A 86 -42.16 -26.83 -25.80
N LYS A 87 -42.68 -27.18 -26.99
CA LYS A 87 -43.96 -27.87 -27.13
C LYS A 87 -43.92 -29.30 -26.60
N ASN A 88 -42.77 -29.96 -26.69
CA ASN A 88 -42.62 -31.36 -26.30
C ASN A 88 -42.47 -31.53 -24.77
N CYS A 89 -41.44 -30.92 -24.18
CA CYS A 89 -41.17 -31.07 -22.74
C CYS A 89 -41.77 -29.96 -21.86
N GLN A 90 -42.42 -28.95 -22.46
CA GLN A 90 -43.03 -27.81 -21.76
C GLN A 90 -42.06 -26.89 -20.99
N ASP A 91 -40.76 -27.16 -21.03
CA ASP A 91 -39.73 -26.32 -20.42
C ASP A 91 -39.62 -24.93 -21.03
N SER A 92 -39.24 -23.97 -20.19
CA SER A 92 -39.08 -22.57 -20.56
C SER A 92 -37.60 -22.17 -20.58
N PHE A 93 -37.17 -21.59 -21.70
CA PHE A 93 -35.83 -21.05 -21.91
C PHE A 93 -35.90 -19.53 -22.00
N MET A 94 -34.91 -18.84 -21.45
CA MET A 94 -34.82 -17.38 -21.49
C MET A 94 -33.51 -16.97 -22.15
N ALA A 95 -33.59 -15.94 -22.99
CA ALA A 95 -32.43 -15.34 -23.64
C ALA A 95 -31.40 -14.88 -22.59
N LYS A 96 -30.13 -15.17 -22.85
CA LYS A 96 -29.00 -14.73 -22.04
C LYS A 96 -28.26 -13.62 -22.77
N THR A 97 -27.69 -12.68 -22.02
CA THR A 97 -26.85 -11.62 -22.55
C THR A 97 -25.52 -11.60 -21.83
N ASN A 98 -24.47 -11.18 -22.52
CA ASN A 98 -23.13 -11.03 -21.93
C ASN A 98 -23.01 -9.78 -21.06
N VAL A 99 -23.93 -8.82 -21.17
CA VAL A 99 -23.90 -7.53 -20.46
C VAL A 99 -24.07 -7.70 -18.94
N VAL A 100 -24.89 -8.65 -18.51
CA VAL A 100 -25.26 -8.84 -17.10
C VAL A 100 -25.30 -10.31 -16.71
N ASP A 101 -24.92 -10.63 -15.49
CA ASP A 101 -25.02 -11.99 -14.94
C ASP A 101 -26.47 -12.40 -14.67
N LYS A 102 -26.72 -13.70 -14.56
CA LYS A 102 -28.03 -14.24 -14.17
C LYS A 102 -28.42 -13.67 -12.79
N TYR A 103 -29.68 -13.26 -12.64
CA TYR A 103 -30.24 -12.68 -11.41
C TYR A 103 -29.56 -11.38 -10.92
N CYS A 104 -28.76 -10.71 -11.76
CA CYS A 104 -28.16 -9.41 -11.45
C CYS A 104 -28.83 -8.30 -12.26
N SER A 105 -28.98 -7.11 -11.67
CA SER A 105 -29.48 -5.90 -12.35
C SER A 105 -28.40 -4.82 -12.51
N ILE A 106 -27.12 -5.20 -12.40
CA ILE A 106 -25.96 -4.32 -12.53
C ILE A 106 -25.05 -4.91 -13.60
N ALA A 107 -24.78 -4.13 -14.65
CA ALA A 107 -23.94 -4.59 -15.75
C ALA A 107 -22.51 -4.91 -15.30
N LYS A 108 -21.87 -5.88 -15.96
CA LYS A 108 -20.49 -6.27 -15.68
C LYS A 108 -19.51 -5.11 -15.83
N ALA A 109 -19.75 -4.22 -16.80
CA ALA A 109 -18.94 -3.03 -17.03
C ALA A 109 -18.94 -2.08 -15.81
N VAL A 110 -20.09 -1.92 -15.14
CA VAL A 110 -20.20 -1.11 -13.91
C VAL A 110 -19.45 -1.77 -12.75
N LYS A 111 -19.58 -3.09 -12.59
CA LYS A 111 -18.80 -3.85 -11.58
C LYS A 111 -17.30 -3.69 -11.79
N HIS A 112 -16.84 -3.77 -13.05
CA HIS A 112 -15.44 -3.58 -13.39
C HIS A 112 -14.98 -2.15 -13.10
N LYS A 113 -15.73 -1.12 -13.53
CA LYS A 113 -15.44 0.28 -13.19
C LYS A 113 -15.32 0.49 -11.68
N ALA A 114 -16.24 -0.08 -10.89
CA ALA A 114 -16.19 0.03 -9.43
C ALA A 114 -14.89 -0.55 -8.85
N LEU A 115 -14.44 -1.72 -9.32
CA LEU A 115 -13.17 -2.32 -8.89
C LEU A 115 -11.97 -1.49 -9.34
N THR A 116 -11.94 -1.01 -10.58
CA THR A 116 -10.86 -0.14 -11.09
C THR A 116 -10.77 1.16 -10.31
N MET A 117 -11.90 1.77 -9.92
CA MET A 117 -11.87 2.97 -9.08
C MET A 117 -11.25 2.70 -7.71
N LEU A 118 -11.48 1.51 -7.13
CA LEU A 118 -10.85 1.08 -5.88
C LEU A 118 -9.34 0.80 -6.01
N GLU A 119 -8.77 0.83 -7.21
CA GLU A 119 -7.32 0.85 -7.40
C GLU A 119 -6.72 2.22 -7.07
N SER A 120 -7.49 3.32 -7.18
CA SER A 120 -7.06 4.65 -6.75
C SER A 120 -7.38 4.88 -5.27
N ASN A 121 -6.89 5.97 -4.65
CA ASN A 121 -7.19 6.27 -3.24
C ASN A 121 -8.56 6.97 -3.04
N VAL A 122 -9.65 6.23 -3.26
CA VAL A 122 -11.04 6.68 -3.07
C VAL A 122 -11.79 5.84 -2.03
N SER A 123 -12.82 6.40 -1.40
CA SER A 123 -13.69 5.66 -0.46
C SER A 123 -14.79 4.88 -1.20
N GLN A 124 -15.39 3.88 -0.55
CA GLN A 124 -16.55 3.18 -1.12
C GLN A 124 -17.76 4.10 -1.32
N LYS A 125 -17.88 5.17 -0.52
CA LYS A 125 -18.92 6.19 -0.70
C LYS A 125 -18.71 6.97 -2.00
N ASP A 126 -17.46 7.32 -2.30
CA ASP A 126 -17.12 7.98 -3.57
C ASP A 126 -17.41 7.06 -4.75
N VAL A 127 -16.96 5.80 -4.69
CA VAL A 127 -17.26 4.82 -5.74
C VAL A 127 -18.77 4.63 -5.90
N SER A 128 -19.52 4.59 -4.81
CA SER A 128 -20.98 4.52 -4.85
C SER A 128 -21.61 5.72 -5.54
N LYS A 129 -21.09 6.93 -5.31
CA LYS A 129 -21.53 8.16 -5.97
C LYS A 129 -21.30 8.11 -7.48
N PHE A 130 -20.11 7.68 -7.91
CA PHE A 130 -19.73 7.66 -9.34
C PHE A 130 -20.29 6.48 -10.14
N THR A 131 -20.69 5.39 -9.48
CA THR A 131 -21.20 4.18 -10.15
C THR A 131 -22.68 3.94 -9.92
N GLY A 132 -23.33 4.65 -8.98
CA GLY A 132 -24.73 4.42 -8.60
C GLY A 132 -24.99 3.06 -7.94
N VAL A 133 -23.94 2.39 -7.46
CA VAL A 133 -23.97 1.06 -6.83
C VAL A 133 -23.77 1.23 -5.32
N SER A 134 -24.58 0.55 -4.51
CA SER A 134 -24.48 0.67 -3.05
C SER A 134 -23.14 0.18 -2.50
N PRO A 135 -22.64 0.74 -1.38
CA PRO A 135 -21.42 0.26 -0.72
C PRO A 135 -21.48 -1.23 -0.35
N SER A 136 -22.65 -1.73 0.05
CA SER A 136 -22.88 -3.14 0.35
C SER A 136 -22.67 -4.05 -0.87
N THR A 137 -23.05 -3.60 -2.06
CA THR A 137 -22.82 -4.34 -3.31
C THR A 137 -21.34 -4.33 -3.66
N ILE A 138 -20.65 -3.19 -3.45
CA ILE A 138 -19.20 -3.10 -3.63
C ILE A 138 -18.47 -4.07 -2.69
N GLY A 139 -18.89 -4.17 -1.42
CA GLY A 139 -18.38 -5.16 -0.48
C GLY A 139 -18.52 -6.60 -0.99
N ARG A 140 -19.71 -6.97 -1.51
CA ARG A 140 -19.94 -8.30 -2.10
C ARG A 140 -19.05 -8.57 -3.32
N LEU A 141 -18.75 -7.54 -4.13
CA LEU A 141 -17.80 -7.68 -5.25
C LEU A 141 -16.40 -8.01 -4.73
N LEU A 142 -15.94 -7.34 -3.67
CA LEU A 142 -14.67 -7.65 -3.01
C LEU A 142 -14.65 -9.07 -2.43
N ASP A 143 -15.74 -9.52 -1.81
CA ASP A 143 -15.86 -10.88 -1.27
C ASP A 143 -15.82 -11.96 -2.36
N SER A 144 -16.34 -11.65 -3.55
CA SER A 144 -16.38 -12.58 -4.67
C SER A 144 -15.01 -12.82 -5.32
N ASP A 145 -14.07 -11.87 -5.19
CA ASP A 145 -12.73 -11.99 -5.74
C ASP A 145 -11.78 -12.63 -4.72
N GLN A 146 -11.80 -13.96 -4.67
CA GLN A 146 -10.89 -14.72 -3.81
C GLN A 146 -9.42 -14.47 -4.13
N ALA A 147 -9.04 -14.02 -5.34
CA ALA A 147 -7.65 -13.75 -5.68
C ALA A 147 -7.06 -12.63 -4.82
N LEU A 148 -7.88 -11.64 -4.46
CA LEU A 148 -7.51 -10.54 -3.56
C LEU A 148 -7.29 -11.01 -2.11
N LEU A 149 -7.76 -12.20 -1.75
CA LEU A 149 -7.62 -12.76 -0.40
C LEU A 149 -6.66 -13.96 -0.35
N ARG A 150 -6.09 -14.38 -1.48
CA ARG A 150 -5.20 -15.54 -1.55
C ARG A 150 -4.01 -15.41 -0.60
N PHE A 151 -3.75 -16.47 0.16
CA PHE A 151 -2.51 -16.64 0.90
C PHE A 151 -1.49 -17.32 -0.01
N ASN A 152 -0.31 -16.71 -0.16
CA ASN A 152 0.79 -17.38 -0.83
C ASN A 152 1.30 -18.51 0.07
N SER A 153 1.24 -19.75 -0.42
CA SER A 153 1.53 -20.95 0.39
C SER A 153 2.67 -21.80 -0.17
N ARG A 154 3.20 -21.47 -1.36
CA ARG A 154 4.14 -22.35 -2.07
C ARG A 154 5.58 -21.84 -2.08
N THR A 155 5.78 -20.53 -2.25
CA THR A 155 7.11 -19.97 -2.54
C THR A 155 7.37 -18.69 -1.77
N LEU A 156 8.51 -18.59 -1.09
CA LEU A 156 8.94 -17.37 -0.43
C LEU A 156 9.85 -16.51 -1.33
N PRO A 157 9.80 -15.17 -1.24
CA PRO A 157 10.77 -14.30 -1.88
C PRO A 157 12.19 -14.53 -1.36
N THR A 158 13.20 -14.24 -2.19
CA THR A 158 14.61 -14.34 -1.80
C THR A 158 15.01 -13.28 -0.77
N ASN A 159 14.47 -12.07 -0.90
CA ASN A 159 14.80 -10.93 -0.04
C ASN A 159 13.50 -10.38 0.54
N ILE A 160 13.36 -10.44 1.85
CA ILE A 160 12.10 -10.16 2.52
C ILE A 160 12.28 -8.98 3.47
N ALA A 161 11.28 -8.11 3.57
CA ALA A 161 11.17 -7.15 4.65
C ALA A 161 9.97 -7.46 5.53
N ILE A 162 10.16 -7.34 6.84
CA ILE A 162 9.18 -7.68 7.86
C ILE A 162 8.96 -6.50 8.79
N ASP A 163 7.70 -6.14 8.97
CA ASP A 163 7.27 -5.07 9.87
C ASP A 163 5.84 -5.29 10.40
N GLU A 164 5.37 -4.37 11.23
CA GLU A 164 3.99 -4.27 11.70
C GLU A 164 3.35 -2.92 11.36
N PHE A 165 2.04 -2.94 11.13
CA PHE A 165 1.27 -1.72 10.98
C PHE A 165 -0.04 -1.80 11.76
N ARG A 166 -0.61 -0.64 12.08
CA ARG A 166 -1.90 -0.57 12.77
C ARG A 166 -3.03 -0.83 11.77
N GLY A 167 -3.67 -1.98 11.89
CA GLY A 167 -4.81 -2.41 11.10
C GLY A 167 -6.17 -1.91 11.63
N PRO A 168 -7.26 -2.53 11.14
CA PRO A 168 -8.62 -2.24 11.58
C PRO A 168 -8.77 -2.37 13.10
N GLN A 169 -9.62 -1.52 13.70
CA GLN A 169 -9.89 -1.51 15.16
C GLN A 169 -8.64 -1.30 16.03
N GLY A 170 -7.55 -0.76 15.47
CA GLY A 170 -6.32 -0.47 16.23
C GLY A 170 -5.43 -1.69 16.51
N LYS A 171 -5.75 -2.87 15.98
CA LYS A 171 -4.92 -4.08 16.13
C LYS A 171 -3.67 -4.00 15.26
N TYR A 172 -2.54 -4.52 15.73
CA TYR A 172 -1.32 -4.61 14.93
C TYR A 172 -1.38 -5.80 13.99
N CYS A 173 -1.20 -5.55 12.70
CA CYS A 173 -1.10 -6.56 11.65
C CYS A 173 0.36 -6.73 11.23
N PHE A 174 0.74 -7.95 10.90
CA PHE A 174 2.09 -8.28 10.44
C PHE A 174 2.15 -8.24 8.91
N ILE A 175 3.17 -7.60 8.35
CA ILE A 175 3.35 -7.46 6.91
C ILE A 175 4.67 -8.04 6.46
N ILE A 176 4.61 -8.75 5.34
CA ILE A 176 5.76 -9.27 4.61
C ILE A 176 5.77 -8.60 3.24
N VAL A 177 6.90 -7.97 2.91
CA VAL A 177 7.14 -7.31 1.63
C VAL A 177 8.30 -8.01 0.93
N ASP A 178 8.20 -8.19 -0.38
CA ASP A 178 9.31 -8.61 -1.22
C ASP A 178 10.18 -7.37 -1.53
N ASN A 179 11.43 -7.39 -1.08
CA ASN A 179 12.36 -6.29 -1.25
C ASN A 179 12.79 -6.09 -2.71
N ASP A 180 12.76 -7.13 -3.53
CA ASP A 180 13.19 -7.05 -4.93
C ASP A 180 12.09 -6.40 -5.79
N THR A 181 10.82 -6.79 -5.60
CA THR A 181 9.69 -6.24 -6.37
C THR A 181 8.99 -5.05 -5.70
N SER A 182 9.29 -4.77 -4.43
CA SER A 182 8.58 -3.79 -3.59
C SER A 182 7.07 -4.07 -3.47
N GLN A 183 6.68 -5.34 -3.54
CA GLN A 183 5.29 -5.78 -3.48
C GLN A 183 4.94 -6.39 -2.12
N ILE A 184 3.67 -6.25 -1.72
CA ILE A 184 3.19 -6.89 -0.51
C ILE A 184 3.07 -8.38 -0.80
N TYR A 185 3.94 -9.16 -0.19
CA TYR A 185 3.91 -10.61 -0.34
C TYR A 185 2.76 -11.21 0.49
N GLN A 186 2.60 -10.78 1.74
CA GLN A 186 1.52 -11.24 2.60
C GLN A 186 1.24 -10.27 3.75
N ILE A 187 -0.03 -10.20 4.17
CA ILE A 187 -0.44 -9.55 5.42
C ILE A 187 -1.14 -10.59 6.30
N LEU A 188 -0.80 -10.61 7.59
CA LEU A 188 -1.48 -11.42 8.60
C LEU A 188 -2.34 -10.52 9.51
N PRO A 189 -3.47 -11.02 10.03
CA PRO A 189 -4.41 -10.23 10.83
C PRO A 189 -3.85 -9.75 12.17
N ASP A 190 -2.83 -10.44 12.69
CA ASP A 190 -2.20 -10.16 13.97
C ASP A 190 -0.68 -10.36 13.91
N ARG A 191 0.00 -9.94 14.97
CA ARG A 191 1.45 -10.11 15.19
C ARG A 191 1.82 -11.25 16.15
N LEU A 192 0.86 -12.10 16.50
CA LEU A 192 1.04 -13.14 17.50
C LEU A 192 1.99 -14.23 16.99
N LYS A 193 2.77 -14.78 17.93
CA LYS A 193 3.74 -15.83 17.63
C LYS A 193 3.10 -17.07 17.04
N SER A 194 1.91 -17.44 17.52
CA SER A 194 1.13 -18.57 17.00
C SER A 194 0.76 -18.36 15.53
N SER A 195 0.21 -17.21 15.17
CA SER A 195 -0.22 -16.89 13.80
C SER A 195 0.96 -16.83 12.83
N ILE A 196 2.06 -16.19 13.23
CA ILE A 196 3.28 -16.11 12.40
C ILE A 196 3.92 -17.49 12.23
N THR A 197 3.95 -18.30 13.31
CA THR A 197 4.48 -19.67 13.28
C THR A 197 3.65 -20.55 12.36
N HIS A 198 2.33 -20.56 12.55
CA HIS A 198 1.41 -21.30 11.70
C HIS A 198 1.54 -20.90 10.23
N TYR A 199 1.77 -19.61 9.94
CA TYR A 199 2.01 -19.14 8.59
C TYR A 199 3.28 -19.73 7.98
N PHE A 200 4.42 -19.65 8.69
CA PHE A 200 5.72 -20.10 8.18
C PHE A 200 5.89 -21.63 8.16
N ASP A 201 5.19 -22.36 9.02
CA ASP A 201 5.22 -23.83 9.05
C ASP A 201 4.63 -24.46 7.79
N ARG A 202 3.78 -23.74 7.04
CA ARG A 202 3.24 -24.19 5.75
C ARG A 202 4.31 -24.26 4.65
N PHE A 203 5.44 -23.58 4.81
CA PHE A 203 6.53 -23.62 3.84
C PHE A 203 7.51 -24.74 4.18
N SER A 204 7.91 -25.49 3.15
CA SER A 204 8.94 -26.53 3.30
C SER A 204 10.27 -25.92 3.79
N LEU A 205 11.11 -26.74 4.42
CA LEU A 205 12.44 -26.30 4.84
C LEU A 205 13.30 -25.84 3.65
N LYS A 206 13.11 -26.45 2.47
CA LYS A 206 13.79 -26.07 1.22
C LYS A 206 13.44 -24.64 0.82
N GLU A 207 12.16 -24.27 0.90
CA GLU A 207 11.70 -22.90 0.65
C GLU A 207 12.32 -21.90 1.61
N ARG A 208 12.24 -22.21 2.90
CA ARG A 208 12.79 -21.39 3.99
C ARG A 208 14.30 -21.14 3.86
N LYS A 209 15.06 -22.13 3.39
CA LYS A 209 16.51 -22.02 3.13
C LYS A 209 16.87 -21.16 1.92
N ARG A 210 15.92 -20.85 1.02
CA ARG A 210 16.16 -19.99 -0.15
C ARG A 210 16.15 -18.49 0.17
N VAL A 211 15.54 -18.11 1.28
CA VAL A 211 15.56 -16.71 1.74
C VAL A 211 17.00 -16.34 2.07
N LYS A 212 17.54 -15.34 1.36
CA LYS A 212 18.92 -14.87 1.47
C LYS A 212 19.07 -13.70 2.43
N SER A 213 18.07 -12.82 2.49
CA SER A 213 18.10 -11.67 3.40
C SER A 213 16.72 -11.41 3.99
N VAL A 214 16.70 -10.96 5.24
CA VAL A 214 15.50 -10.45 5.89
C VAL A 214 15.81 -9.11 6.55
N SER A 215 15.16 -8.04 6.09
CA SER A 215 15.21 -6.74 6.74
C SER A 215 14.12 -6.60 7.79
N THR A 216 14.50 -6.14 8.98
CA THR A 216 13.58 -5.89 10.09
C THR A 216 14.18 -4.85 11.04
N ASP A 217 13.35 -4.31 11.93
CA ASP A 217 13.80 -3.38 12.95
C ASP A 217 14.59 -4.10 14.06
N LEU A 218 15.08 -3.35 15.05
CA LEU A 218 15.81 -3.89 16.19
C LEU A 218 14.95 -4.66 17.21
N ASN A 219 13.74 -5.09 16.81
CA ASN A 219 12.86 -5.87 17.67
C ASN A 219 13.37 -7.31 17.81
N SER A 220 13.91 -7.63 18.99
CA SER A 220 14.45 -8.95 19.32
C SER A 220 13.51 -10.12 19.05
N TYR A 221 12.20 -9.92 19.15
CA TYR A 221 11.20 -10.95 18.86
C TYR A 221 11.24 -11.37 17.39
N TYR A 222 11.21 -10.40 16.45
CA TYR A 222 11.26 -10.71 15.02
C TYR A 222 12.60 -11.30 14.62
N GLN A 223 13.71 -10.81 15.18
CA GLN A 223 15.01 -11.40 14.92
C GLN A 223 15.10 -12.87 15.36
N GLY A 224 14.49 -13.21 16.50
CA GLY A 224 14.38 -14.59 16.95
C GLY A 224 13.57 -15.47 16.00
N LEU A 225 12.48 -14.94 15.43
CA LEU A 225 11.70 -15.65 14.40
C LEU A 225 12.52 -15.83 13.11
N VAL A 226 13.23 -14.80 12.67
CA VAL A 226 14.05 -14.85 11.45
C VAL A 226 15.11 -15.93 11.57
N ARG A 227 15.87 -15.95 12.69
CA ARG A 227 16.89 -16.99 12.92
C ARG A 227 16.29 -18.40 12.99
N ARG A 228 15.08 -18.55 13.51
CA ARG A 228 14.38 -19.85 13.61
C ARG A 228 13.89 -20.36 12.26
N TYR A 229 13.28 -19.48 11.44
CA TYR A 229 12.63 -19.90 10.20
C TYR A 229 13.54 -19.79 8.97
N PHE A 230 14.52 -18.89 8.97
CA PHE A 230 15.38 -18.61 7.82
C PHE A 230 16.86 -18.79 8.21
N PRO A 231 17.33 -20.03 8.36
CA PRO A 231 18.68 -20.30 8.87
C PRO A 231 19.81 -19.77 7.98
N ASN A 232 19.55 -19.59 6.68
CA ASN A 232 20.54 -19.08 5.72
C ASN A 232 20.41 -17.58 5.46
N ALA A 233 19.39 -16.92 6.02
CA ALA A 233 19.12 -15.53 5.71
C ALA A 233 19.99 -14.61 6.55
N LYS A 234 20.64 -13.65 5.87
CA LYS A 234 21.31 -12.53 6.51
C LYS A 234 20.27 -11.59 7.10
N LEU A 235 20.33 -11.38 8.41
CA LEU A 235 19.51 -10.39 9.09
C LEU A 235 20.04 -9.00 8.74
N VAL A 236 19.17 -8.11 8.27
CA VAL A 236 19.50 -6.72 7.94
C VAL A 236 18.73 -5.80 8.88
N VAL A 237 19.45 -4.99 9.66
CA VAL A 237 18.80 -3.97 10.50
C VAL A 237 18.44 -2.77 9.64
N ASP A 238 17.28 -2.18 9.88
CA ASP A 238 16.92 -0.95 9.20
C ASP A 238 17.85 0.22 9.55
N ARG A 239 18.49 0.80 8.53
CA ARG A 239 19.45 1.91 8.67
C ARG A 239 18.81 3.15 9.31
N PHE A 240 17.55 3.41 9.00
CA PHE A 240 16.82 4.53 9.59
C PHE A 240 16.74 4.39 11.12
N HIS A 241 16.53 3.17 11.63
CA HIS A 241 16.48 2.93 13.06
C HIS A 241 17.82 3.17 13.75
N ILE A 242 18.94 2.86 13.09
CA ILE A 242 20.29 3.15 13.60
C ILE A 242 20.46 4.67 13.78
N VAL A 243 20.22 5.44 12.71
CA VAL A 243 20.34 6.91 12.72
C VAL A 243 19.32 7.55 13.69
N SER A 244 18.10 7.03 13.74
CA SER A 244 17.03 7.54 14.61
C SER A 244 17.37 7.35 16.09
N MET A 245 17.93 6.20 16.47
CA MET A 245 18.38 5.94 17.84
C MET A 245 19.50 6.89 18.27
N LEU A 246 20.51 7.07 17.42
CA LEU A 246 21.61 8.01 17.69
C LEU A 246 21.11 9.45 17.76
N THR A 247 20.24 9.85 16.84
CA THR A 247 19.59 11.17 16.81
C THR A 247 18.79 11.44 18.09
N ARG A 248 18.07 10.42 18.59
CA ARG A 248 17.31 10.53 19.84
C ARG A 248 18.24 10.66 21.04
N ALA A 249 19.32 9.87 21.09
CA ALA A 249 20.33 9.97 22.14
C ALA A 249 20.99 11.35 22.16
N PHE A 250 21.40 11.86 20.99
CA PHE A 250 21.94 13.21 20.84
C PHE A 250 20.99 14.27 21.37
N ASN A 251 19.71 14.22 20.98
CA ASN A 251 18.73 15.20 21.46
C ASN A 251 18.50 15.12 22.97
N GLN A 252 18.54 13.94 23.57
CA GLN A 252 18.45 13.80 25.03
C GLN A 252 19.63 14.47 25.73
N VAL A 253 20.86 14.23 25.25
CA VAL A 253 22.08 14.85 25.78
C VAL A 253 22.04 16.37 25.59
N ARG A 254 21.75 16.84 24.37
CA ARG A 254 21.63 18.28 24.07
C ARG A 254 20.63 18.97 25.00
N VAL A 255 19.46 18.37 25.23
CA VAL A 255 18.45 18.94 26.13
C VAL A 255 18.92 18.90 27.59
N ALA A 256 19.65 17.87 28.01
CA ALA A 256 20.22 17.78 29.35
C ALA A 256 21.26 18.89 29.59
N VAL A 257 22.21 19.08 28.67
CA VAL A 257 23.21 20.16 28.71
C VAL A 257 22.54 21.52 28.67
N MET A 258 21.57 21.72 27.76
CA MET A 258 20.80 22.97 27.66
C MET A 258 20.13 23.35 28.99
N LYS A 259 19.60 22.38 29.75
CA LYS A 259 18.93 22.63 31.03
C LYS A 259 19.87 23.00 32.18
N GLN A 260 21.18 22.88 32.00
CA GLN A 260 22.17 23.33 33.00
C GLN A 260 22.35 24.85 32.98
N PHE A 261 21.99 25.51 31.88
CA PHE A 261 22.09 26.96 31.71
C PHE A 261 20.76 27.67 32.00
N ASP A 262 20.83 28.90 32.49
CA ASP A 262 19.64 29.73 32.70
C ASP A 262 18.98 30.11 31.35
N PRO A 263 17.64 30.13 31.23
CA PRO A 263 16.93 30.42 29.98
C PRO A 263 17.29 31.75 29.29
N ASN A 264 17.82 32.73 30.02
CA ASN A 264 18.19 34.05 29.49
C ASN A 264 19.62 34.12 28.96
N THR A 265 20.41 33.07 29.16
CA THR A 265 21.82 33.01 28.77
C THR A 265 22.00 32.78 27.27
N ARG A 266 23.20 33.10 26.77
CA ARG A 266 23.56 32.89 25.35
C ARG A 266 23.70 31.40 25.05
N GLU A 267 24.23 30.65 25.99
CA GLU A 267 24.50 29.22 26.00
C GLU A 267 23.19 28.42 25.87
N TYR A 268 22.18 28.76 26.69
CA TYR A 268 20.86 28.14 26.60
C TYR A 268 20.22 28.35 25.21
N ARG A 269 20.28 29.58 24.69
CA ARG A 269 19.76 29.92 23.35
C ARG A 269 20.54 29.22 22.25
N ALA A 270 21.84 29.04 22.42
CA ALA A 270 22.71 28.32 21.48
C ALA A 270 22.20 26.88 21.26
N LEU A 271 21.80 26.21 22.33
CA LEU A 271 21.33 24.82 22.27
C LEU A 271 19.83 24.68 21.98
N LYS A 272 18.99 25.65 22.38
CA LYS A 272 17.53 25.61 22.19
C LYS A 272 17.10 26.00 20.78
N ASN A 273 17.60 27.13 20.30
CA ASN A 273 17.22 27.69 19.03
C ASN A 273 18.01 27.02 17.91
N SER A 274 17.37 26.84 16.75
CA SER A 274 17.99 26.18 15.59
C SER A 274 18.51 24.76 15.88
N TRP A 275 17.93 24.05 16.86
CA TRP A 275 18.36 22.69 17.26
C TRP A 275 18.33 21.66 16.12
N ARG A 276 17.55 21.92 15.06
CA ARG A 276 17.51 21.09 13.85
C ARG A 276 18.83 21.11 13.07
N LEU A 277 19.65 22.16 13.21
CA LEU A 277 20.95 22.26 12.54
C LEU A 277 21.89 21.14 12.99
N TYR A 278 21.89 20.79 14.28
CA TYR A 278 22.70 19.69 14.81
C TYR A 278 22.29 18.30 14.28
N LEU A 279 21.15 18.18 13.61
CA LEU A 279 20.67 16.92 13.04
C LEU A 279 20.86 16.85 11.52
N LEU A 280 21.28 17.95 10.91
CA LEU A 280 21.67 17.93 9.50
C LEU A 280 23.00 17.20 9.38
N LYS A 281 23.22 16.61 8.20
CA LYS A 281 24.54 16.09 7.85
C LYS A 281 25.54 17.23 7.84
N SER A 282 26.76 16.98 8.31
CA SER A 282 27.87 17.94 8.26
C SER A 282 28.04 18.52 6.85
N THR A 283 27.99 17.68 5.82
CA THR A 283 28.06 18.08 4.40
C THR A 283 26.92 18.98 3.91
N SER A 284 25.77 18.97 4.61
CA SER A 284 24.61 19.81 4.31
C SER A 284 24.60 21.13 5.07
N LEU A 285 25.53 21.33 6.01
CA LEU A 285 25.69 22.60 6.70
C LEU A 285 26.35 23.60 5.76
N ASN A 286 25.85 24.84 5.77
CA ASN A 286 26.49 25.91 5.03
C ASN A 286 27.70 26.45 5.81
N TYR A 287 28.88 26.39 5.19
CA TYR A 287 30.16 26.86 5.75
C TYR A 287 30.59 28.24 5.21
N THR A 288 29.94 28.78 4.18
CA THR A 288 30.40 29.98 3.47
C THR A 288 29.44 31.16 3.58
N LYS A 289 28.13 30.89 3.61
CA LYS A 289 27.10 31.93 3.68
C LYS A 289 26.77 32.24 5.13
N GLU A 290 27.20 33.42 5.56
CA GLU A 290 26.81 33.98 6.85
C GLU A 290 25.36 34.46 6.84
N TYR A 291 24.70 34.32 7.99
CA TYR A 291 23.44 34.97 8.28
C TYR A 291 23.47 35.56 9.70
N TYR A 292 22.64 36.56 9.95
CA TYR A 292 22.52 37.13 11.29
C TYR A 292 21.65 36.24 12.18
N ASP A 293 22.24 35.60 13.19
CA ASP A 293 21.49 34.81 14.18
C ASP A 293 21.00 35.74 15.31
N ARG A 294 19.69 36.02 15.30
CA ARG A 294 19.04 36.88 16.31
C ARG A 294 19.18 36.40 17.76
N HIS A 295 19.42 35.11 17.97
CA HIS A 295 19.48 34.51 19.31
C HIS A 295 20.89 34.61 19.90
N LEU A 296 21.92 34.54 19.05
CA LEU A 296 23.31 34.78 19.42
C LEU A 296 23.77 36.24 19.26
N ARG A 297 22.99 37.06 18.54
CA ARG A 297 23.26 38.48 18.22
C ARG A 297 24.57 38.70 17.45
N GLN A 298 24.92 37.76 16.56
CA GLN A 298 26.12 37.82 15.74
C GLN A 298 25.85 37.21 14.35
N LYS A 299 26.68 37.58 13.36
CA LYS A 299 26.71 36.90 12.06
C LYS A 299 27.47 35.59 12.23
N VAL A 300 26.88 34.50 11.76
CA VAL A 300 27.48 33.16 11.79
C VAL A 300 27.07 32.37 10.56
N THR A 301 27.89 31.40 10.20
CA THR A 301 27.50 30.33 9.27
C THR A 301 26.69 29.25 10.01
N MET A 302 26.06 28.32 9.28
CA MET A 302 25.34 27.21 9.92
C MET A 302 26.29 26.29 10.68
N ALA A 303 27.49 26.08 10.15
CA ALA A 303 28.52 25.25 10.79
C ALA A 303 29.04 25.89 12.08
N GLU A 304 29.40 27.19 12.05
CA GLU A 304 29.80 27.94 13.24
C GLU A 304 28.70 27.94 14.30
N ARG A 305 27.44 28.07 13.86
CA ARG A 305 26.30 28.06 14.76
C ARG A 305 26.17 26.75 15.54
N VAL A 306 26.47 25.63 14.90
CA VAL A 306 26.52 24.30 15.51
C VAL A 306 27.75 24.19 16.41
N GLY A 307 28.93 24.61 15.92
CA GLY A 307 30.19 24.63 16.68
C GLY A 307 30.06 25.33 18.04
N ILE A 308 29.50 26.54 18.06
CA ILE A 308 29.27 27.32 19.30
C ILE A 308 28.48 26.52 20.35
N GLY A 309 27.55 25.66 19.94
CA GLY A 309 26.81 24.83 20.88
C GLY A 309 27.56 23.59 21.33
N LEU A 310 28.37 23.01 20.45
CA LEU A 310 29.22 21.85 20.77
C LEU A 310 30.37 22.23 21.70
N ASP A 311 30.90 23.46 21.57
CA ASP A 311 31.97 23.99 22.42
C ASP A 311 31.56 24.14 23.91
N LEU A 312 30.26 24.10 24.21
CA LEU A 312 29.74 24.24 25.57
C LEU A 312 29.93 22.98 26.41
N ASP A 313 30.03 21.80 25.77
CA ASP A 313 30.12 20.52 26.48
C ASP A 313 30.88 19.47 25.64
N PRO A 314 32.05 18.99 26.11
CA PRO A 314 32.85 18.00 25.38
C PRO A 314 32.11 16.69 25.10
N GLN A 315 31.21 16.26 25.99
CA GLN A 315 30.45 15.03 25.82
C GLN A 315 29.37 15.16 24.74
N LEU A 316 28.79 16.36 24.57
CA LEU A 316 27.90 16.71 23.47
C LEU A 316 28.64 16.71 22.13
N ALA A 317 29.86 17.26 22.09
CA ALA A 317 30.73 17.24 20.91
C ALA A 317 31.07 15.80 20.50
N ALA A 318 31.52 14.96 21.44
CA ALA A 318 31.79 13.54 21.17
C ALA A 318 30.54 12.79 20.68
N GLY A 319 29.37 13.09 21.26
CA GLY A 319 28.10 12.52 20.80
C GLY A 319 27.72 12.96 19.38
N TYR A 320 28.04 14.20 19.01
CA TYR A 320 27.83 14.72 17.65
C TYR A 320 28.76 14.04 16.64
N GLU A 321 30.04 13.87 16.97
CA GLU A 321 31.01 13.14 16.13
C GLU A 321 30.57 11.70 15.87
N LEU A 322 30.13 11.00 16.91
CA LEU A 322 29.60 9.64 16.77
C LEU A 322 28.36 9.59 15.86
N LEU A 323 27.42 10.54 16.01
CA LEU A 323 26.23 10.62 15.16
C LEU A 323 26.60 10.89 13.70
N GLN A 324 27.44 11.90 13.44
CA GLN A 324 27.83 12.27 12.07
C GLN A 324 28.67 11.18 11.42
N GLY A 325 29.64 10.61 12.13
CA GLY A 325 30.44 9.49 11.66
C GLY A 325 29.59 8.29 11.28
N ALA A 326 28.58 7.94 12.10
CA ALA A 326 27.66 6.84 11.77
C ALA A 326 26.78 7.16 10.57
N MET A 327 26.35 8.42 10.40
CA MET A 327 25.58 8.85 9.21
C MET A 327 26.42 8.77 7.94
N THR A 328 27.67 9.24 7.98
CA THR A 328 28.62 9.17 6.86
C THR A 328 28.93 7.73 6.49
N ALA A 329 29.30 6.89 7.46
CA ALA A 329 29.63 5.49 7.23
C ALA A 329 28.47 4.70 6.59
N LEU A 330 27.22 4.97 7.00
CA LEU A 330 26.03 4.36 6.40
C LEU A 330 25.72 4.85 4.98
N GLU A 331 26.09 6.08 4.65
CA GLU A 331 25.88 6.67 3.32
C GLU A 331 26.96 6.23 2.33
N GLU A 332 28.21 6.21 2.77
CA GLU A 332 29.37 5.80 1.98
C GLU A 332 29.52 4.27 1.90
N HIS A 333 28.65 3.53 2.60
CA HIS A 333 28.73 2.08 2.73
C HIS A 333 30.06 1.60 3.35
N ASP A 334 30.68 2.44 4.20
CA ASP A 334 31.93 2.13 4.91
C ASP A 334 31.63 1.31 6.17
N VAL A 335 31.92 0.02 6.06
CA VAL A 335 31.68 -0.95 7.12
C VAL A 335 32.74 -0.85 8.22
N ASP A 336 33.98 -0.62 7.83
CA ASP A 336 35.12 -0.60 8.74
C ASP A 336 35.00 0.61 9.65
N GLN A 337 34.74 1.78 9.08
CA GLN A 337 34.46 2.99 9.85
C GLN A 337 33.27 2.79 10.80
N LEU A 338 32.16 2.22 10.34
CA LEU A 338 31.00 2.02 11.22
C LEU A 338 31.32 1.06 12.37
N MET A 339 32.04 -0.02 12.10
CA MET A 339 32.42 -0.98 13.14
C MET A 339 33.42 -0.39 14.12
N ASP A 340 34.39 0.37 13.65
CA ASP A 340 35.34 1.09 14.49
C ASP A 340 34.62 2.07 15.40
N LEU A 341 33.68 2.87 14.88
CA LEU A 341 32.84 3.75 15.68
C LEU A 341 32.04 2.98 16.74
N LEU A 342 31.51 1.80 16.40
CA LEU A 342 30.74 0.99 17.34
C LEU A 342 31.60 0.40 18.45
N PHE A 343 32.79 -0.11 18.16
CA PHE A 343 33.63 -0.82 19.14
C PHE A 343 34.64 0.07 19.86
N THR A 344 34.87 1.29 19.37
CA THR A 344 35.67 2.31 20.07
C THR A 344 35.05 2.64 21.44
N LYS A 345 35.92 2.87 22.42
CA LYS A 345 35.53 3.29 23.76
C LYS A 345 35.30 4.81 23.76
N TRP A 346 34.06 5.19 23.52
CA TRP A 346 33.62 6.58 23.58
C TRP A 346 33.40 7.05 25.02
N ASP A 347 33.90 8.26 25.34
CA ASP A 347 33.46 9.00 26.53
C ASP A 347 32.19 9.80 26.20
N VAL A 348 31.06 9.08 26.13
CA VAL A 348 29.75 9.65 25.78
C VAL A 348 28.73 9.37 26.88
N PRO A 349 27.69 10.22 27.02
CA PRO A 349 26.69 10.07 28.07
C PRO A 349 25.86 8.78 27.95
N ALA A 350 25.21 8.40 29.04
CA ALA A 350 24.42 7.16 29.15
C ALA A 350 23.41 6.88 28.00
N PRO A 351 22.70 7.88 27.42
CA PRO A 351 21.87 7.66 26.24
C PRO A 351 22.61 7.02 25.06
N PHE A 352 23.82 7.51 24.73
CA PHE A 352 24.63 6.95 23.65
C PHE A 352 25.18 5.57 24.01
N GLN A 353 25.63 5.36 25.25
CA GLN A 353 26.11 4.06 25.70
C GLN A 353 25.04 2.96 25.54
N THR A 354 23.77 3.31 25.82
CA THR A 354 22.63 2.40 25.62
C THR A 354 22.41 2.06 24.14
N VAL A 355 22.52 3.05 23.25
CA VAL A 355 22.44 2.84 21.80
C VAL A 355 23.60 1.96 21.32
N LEU A 356 24.84 2.28 21.69
CA LEU A 356 26.03 1.49 21.35
C LEU A 356 25.91 0.05 21.82
N LYS A 357 25.45 -0.19 23.06
CA LYS A 357 25.20 -1.55 23.58
C LYS A 357 24.19 -2.31 22.71
N THR A 358 23.13 -1.63 22.27
CA THR A 358 22.10 -2.22 21.40
C THR A 358 22.65 -2.54 20.01
N LEU A 359 23.40 -1.62 19.41
CA LEU A 359 24.00 -1.81 18.08
C LEU A 359 25.08 -2.90 18.11
N ARG A 360 25.95 -2.94 19.13
CA ARG A 360 26.94 -4.00 19.34
C ARG A 360 26.29 -5.38 19.48
N LYS A 361 25.20 -5.49 20.25
CA LYS A 361 24.43 -6.74 20.37
C LYS A 361 23.87 -7.23 19.02
N ASN A 362 23.61 -6.29 18.11
CA ASN A 362 23.06 -6.55 16.78
C ASN A 362 24.10 -6.31 15.67
N SER A 363 25.39 -6.45 15.97
CA SER A 363 26.49 -6.08 15.07
C SER A 363 26.40 -6.75 13.71
N GLU A 364 26.05 -8.03 13.65
CA GLU A 364 25.81 -8.76 12.40
C GLU A 364 24.75 -8.08 11.53
N GLY A 365 23.64 -7.65 12.15
CA GLY A 365 22.56 -6.97 11.45
C GLY A 365 22.93 -5.57 10.99
N VAL A 366 23.75 -4.87 11.77
CA VAL A 366 24.29 -3.54 11.43
C VAL A 366 25.33 -3.64 10.30
N TYR A 367 26.23 -4.62 10.36
CA TYR A 367 27.16 -4.97 9.28
C TYR A 367 26.39 -5.16 7.96
N ASN A 368 25.39 -6.03 7.98
CA ASN A 368 24.60 -6.32 6.79
C ASN A 368 23.80 -5.12 6.31
N ALA A 369 23.40 -4.20 7.20
CA ALA A 369 22.71 -2.96 6.84
C ALA A 369 23.60 -2.04 5.99
N THR A 370 24.89 -1.98 6.28
CA THR A 370 25.85 -1.19 5.52
C THR A 370 26.20 -1.86 4.19
N VAL A 371 26.38 -3.18 4.18
CA VAL A 371 26.81 -3.94 2.98
C VAL A 371 25.69 -4.14 1.96
N LEU A 372 24.49 -4.55 2.41
CA LEU A 372 23.42 -4.98 1.52
C LEU A 372 22.51 -3.79 1.17
N PRO A 373 21.99 -3.68 -0.06
CA PRO A 373 21.13 -2.56 -0.49
C PRO A 373 19.73 -2.56 0.13
N TYR A 374 19.39 -3.62 0.89
CA TYR A 374 18.06 -3.82 1.44
C TYR A 374 17.83 -3.01 2.71
N SER A 375 16.62 -2.46 2.85
CA SER A 375 16.18 -1.74 4.05
C SER A 375 14.67 -1.84 4.22
N ASN A 376 14.17 -1.48 5.40
CA ASN A 376 12.72 -1.40 5.64
C ASN A 376 12.06 -0.17 5.00
N GLY A 377 12.81 0.69 4.29
CA GLY A 377 12.27 1.89 3.66
C GLY A 377 11.12 1.60 2.67
N ARG A 378 11.17 0.46 1.96
CA ARG A 378 10.07 0.02 1.09
C ARG A 378 8.80 -0.29 1.88
N VAL A 379 8.95 -0.96 3.03
CA VAL A 379 7.84 -1.27 3.92
C VAL A 379 7.23 -0.01 4.50
N GLU A 380 8.03 0.98 4.89
CA GLU A 380 7.52 2.24 5.41
C GLU A 380 6.69 3.02 4.35
N GLY A 381 7.13 2.98 3.08
CA GLY A 381 6.34 3.51 1.97
C GLY A 381 4.98 2.82 1.84
N ILE A 382 4.96 1.49 1.94
CA ILE A 382 3.73 0.69 1.94
C ILE A 382 2.87 0.98 3.17
N ASN A 383 3.45 1.07 4.38
CA ASN A 383 2.74 1.41 5.60
C ASN A 383 2.08 2.79 5.49
N ARG A 384 2.76 3.77 4.86
CA ARG A 384 2.19 5.09 4.59
C ARG A 384 1.01 5.03 3.64
N MET A 385 1.12 4.24 2.57
CA MET A 385 0.03 3.97 1.63
C MET A 385 -1.17 3.33 2.34
N ILE A 386 -0.94 2.31 3.18
CA ILE A 386 -1.99 1.66 3.98
C ILE A 386 -2.66 2.65 4.93
N LYS A 387 -1.88 3.48 5.65
CA LYS A 387 -2.40 4.55 6.53
C LYS A 387 -3.24 5.56 5.75
N LEU A 388 -2.90 5.86 4.49
CA LEU A 388 -3.69 6.75 3.65
C LEU A 388 -5.04 6.11 3.29
N ILE A 389 -5.05 4.86 2.85
CA ILE A 389 -6.28 4.09 2.55
C ILE A 389 -7.21 4.07 3.78
N GLN A 390 -6.68 3.80 4.97
CA GLN A 390 -7.46 3.82 6.21
C GLN A 390 -8.08 5.19 6.51
N ARG A 391 -7.33 6.28 6.31
CA ARG A 391 -7.83 7.64 6.53
C ARG A 391 -8.93 7.99 5.54
N THR A 392 -8.76 7.67 4.26
CA THR A 392 -9.78 7.92 3.22
C THR A 392 -11.05 7.10 3.44
N ALA A 393 -10.92 5.88 3.97
CA ALA A 393 -12.08 5.03 4.27
C ALA A 393 -12.76 5.33 5.62
N TYR A 394 -12.17 6.20 6.46
CA TYR A 394 -12.59 6.39 7.87
C TYR A 394 -12.57 5.08 8.68
N GLY A 395 -11.60 4.22 8.38
CA GLY A 395 -11.45 2.90 9.00
C GLY A 395 -12.17 1.77 8.27
N PHE A 396 -11.95 0.55 8.76
CA PHE A 396 -12.53 -0.67 8.22
C PHE A 396 -13.08 -1.52 9.37
N THR A 397 -14.17 -2.23 9.14
CA THR A 397 -14.72 -3.21 10.08
C THR A 397 -14.35 -4.64 9.69
N ASN A 398 -14.32 -4.94 8.38
CA ASN A 398 -13.97 -6.23 7.83
C ASN A 398 -12.50 -6.27 7.38
N PHE A 399 -11.72 -7.18 7.95
CA PHE A 399 -10.30 -7.35 7.62
C PHE A 399 -10.08 -7.82 6.16
N GLY A 400 -10.93 -8.71 5.64
CA GLY A 400 -10.87 -9.15 4.25
C GLY A 400 -11.04 -8.01 3.26
N HIS A 401 -12.04 -7.14 3.47
CA HIS A 401 -12.24 -5.95 2.63
C HIS A 401 -11.05 -4.99 2.69
N PHE A 402 -10.45 -4.85 3.87
CA PHE A 402 -9.25 -4.05 4.06
C PHE A 402 -8.06 -4.59 3.26
N ILE A 403 -7.79 -5.91 3.34
CA ILE A 403 -6.74 -6.55 2.54
C ILE A 403 -7.00 -6.44 1.05
N ALA A 404 -8.23 -6.71 0.62
CA ALA A 404 -8.62 -6.61 -0.78
C ALA A 404 -8.38 -5.18 -1.30
N ARG A 405 -8.73 -4.17 -0.51
CA ARG A 405 -8.50 -2.77 -0.85
C ARG A 405 -7.03 -2.41 -0.97
N ILE A 406 -6.17 -2.91 -0.07
CA ILE A 406 -4.72 -2.72 -0.14
C ILE A 406 -4.16 -3.31 -1.43
N ARG A 407 -4.55 -4.56 -1.76
CA ARG A 407 -4.08 -5.24 -2.97
C ARG A 407 -4.53 -4.55 -4.24
N LEU A 408 -5.80 -4.14 -4.33
CA LEU A 408 -6.29 -3.37 -5.47
C LEU A 408 -5.51 -2.08 -5.66
N HIS A 409 -5.22 -1.36 -4.57
CA HIS A 409 -4.43 -0.13 -4.66
C HIS A 409 -3.02 -0.38 -5.19
N GLN A 410 -2.38 -1.45 -4.70
CA GLN A 410 -1.06 -1.84 -5.16
C GLN A 410 -1.06 -2.20 -6.66
N MET A 411 -2.04 -3.00 -7.12
CA MET A 411 -2.21 -3.33 -8.54
C MET A 411 -2.36 -2.09 -9.43
N GLY A 412 -3.14 -1.10 -8.97
CA GLY A 412 -3.28 0.19 -9.67
C GLY A 412 -1.95 0.92 -9.83
N THR A 413 -1.20 1.04 -8.73
CA THR A 413 0.11 1.72 -8.76
C THR A 413 1.12 1.01 -9.66
N GLU A 414 1.07 -0.32 -9.75
CA GLU A 414 1.90 -1.09 -10.67
C GLU A 414 1.52 -0.84 -12.13
N ALA A 415 0.22 -0.87 -12.44
CA ALA A 415 -0.28 -0.60 -13.79
C ALA A 415 0.12 0.80 -14.25
N GLU A 416 0.03 1.81 -13.37
CA GLU A 416 0.49 3.17 -13.65
C GLU A 416 2.00 3.23 -13.91
N LYS A 417 2.83 2.57 -13.10
CA LYS A 417 4.29 2.50 -13.31
C LYS A 417 4.64 1.87 -14.65
N ARG A 418 4.00 0.75 -15.01
CA ARG A 418 4.21 0.09 -16.31
C ARG A 418 3.83 1.00 -17.47
N ARG A 419 2.69 1.71 -17.38
CA ARG A 419 2.28 2.68 -18.40
C ARG A 419 3.29 3.81 -18.55
N ARG A 420 3.82 4.35 -17.46
CA ARG A 420 4.87 5.40 -17.49
C ARG A 420 6.17 4.91 -18.12
N GLN A 421 6.56 3.66 -17.88
CA GLN A 421 7.76 3.08 -18.50
C GLN A 421 7.61 2.88 -20.02
N VAL A 422 6.42 2.48 -20.48
CA VAL A 422 6.12 2.34 -21.91
C VAL A 422 6.02 3.71 -22.61
N GLN A 423 5.60 4.75 -21.89
CA GLN A 423 5.46 6.12 -22.41
C GLN A 423 6.73 6.98 -22.26
N ALA A 424 7.75 6.49 -21.55
CA ALA A 424 9.03 7.18 -21.50
C ALA A 424 9.65 7.12 -22.91
N PRO A 425 9.97 8.26 -23.55
CA PRO A 425 10.72 8.22 -24.80
C PRO A 425 12.02 7.46 -24.53
N ALA A 426 12.37 6.53 -25.43
CA ALA A 426 13.69 5.91 -25.40
C ALA A 426 14.72 7.05 -25.42
N ALA A 427 15.37 7.29 -24.29
CA ALA A 427 16.44 8.26 -24.21
C ALA A 427 17.55 7.75 -25.13
N ALA A 428 17.68 8.41 -26.28
CA ALA A 428 18.79 8.24 -27.22
C ALA A 428 20.01 8.98 -26.71
#